data_AF-A0A3C1QZY8-F1
#
_entry.id   AF-A0A3C1QZY8-F1
#
_cell.length_a   1.000
_cell.length_b   1.000
_cell.length_c   1.000
_cell.angle_alpha   90.00
_cell.angle_beta   90.00
_cell.angle_gamma   90.00
#
_symmetry.space_group_name_H-M   'P 1'
#
loop_
_entity.id
_entity.type
_entity.pdbx_description
1 polymer ?
#
loop_
_entity_poly.entity_id
_entity_poly.type
_entity_poly.pdbx_seq_one_letter_code
_entity_poly.pdbx_strand_id
1 'polypeptide(L)' 'HWCHVMAHEAFENEEVAALLNDGFVAIKVDREERPDVDRVYMTYVQAMTGHGGWPLSAWLTPDLKP' A
#
# COMPACT_ATOMS: atom_id res chain seq x y z
N HIS A 1 -1.96 12.52 -6.30
CA HIS A 1 -2.84 13.43 -5.55
C HIS A 1 -3.44 12.70 -4.36
N TRP A 2 -4.19 11.60 -4.53
CA TRP A 2 -4.84 10.89 -3.43
C TRP A 2 -3.94 10.31 -2.31
N CYS A 3 -2.63 10.15 -2.54
CA CYS A 3 -1.72 9.64 -1.51
C CYS A 3 -1.67 10.51 -0.25
N HIS A 4 -1.74 11.84 -0.39
CA HIS A 4 -1.73 12.73 0.79
C HIS A 4 -3.07 12.70 1.54
N VAL A 5 -4.18 12.46 0.83
CA VAL A 5 -5.50 12.31 1.46
C VAL A 5 -5.51 11.06 2.33
N MET A 6 -5.06 9.92 1.80
CA MET A 6 -4.95 8.69 2.58
C MET A 6 -3.97 8.81 3.76
N ALA A 7 -2.87 9.55 3.58
CA ALA A 7 -1.95 9.81 4.69
C ALA A 7 -2.65 10.53 5.85
N HIS A 8 -3.38 11.60 5.55
CA HIS A 8 -4.06 12.40 6.55
C HIS A 8 -5.27 11.70 7.17
N GLU A 9 -6.11 11.06 6.35
CA GLU A 9 -7.38 10.48 6.81
C GLU A 9 -7.20 9.11 7.46
N ALA A 10 -6.17 8.35 7.10
CA ALA A 10 -5.96 6.99 7.59
C ALA A 10 -4.66 6.83 8.39
N PHE A 11 -3.51 7.18 7.82
CA PHE A 11 -2.22 6.85 8.46
C PHE A 11 -1.87 7.76 9.65
N GLU A 12 -2.41 8.98 9.69
CA GLU A 12 -2.31 9.91 10.83
C GLU A 12 -3.41 9.68 11.88
N ASN A 13 -4.43 8.87 11.59
CA ASN A 13 -5.47 8.53 12.54
C ASN A 13 -4.97 7.47 13.54
N GLU A 14 -4.97 7.80 14.83
CA GLU A 14 -4.42 6.93 15.89
C GLU A 14 -5.13 5.58 16.01
N GLU A 15 -6.46 5.52 15.83
CA GLU A 15 -7.23 4.28 15.91
C GLU A 15 -6.88 3.34 14.74
N VAL A 16 -6.78 3.89 13.52
CA VAL A 16 -6.39 3.12 12.34
C VAL A 16 -4.92 2.67 12.46
N ALA A 17 -4.04 3.55 12.91
CA ALA A 17 -2.64 3.24 13.12
C ALA A 17 -2.46 2.12 14.16
N ALA A 18 -3.22 2.13 15.26
CA ALA A 18 -3.19 1.07 16.26
C ALA A 18 -3.58 -0.29 15.65
N LEU A 19 -4.67 -0.34 14.88
CA LEU A 19 -5.10 -1.57 14.20
C LEU A 19 -4.04 -2.09 13.21
N LEU A 20 -3.39 -1.19 12.48
CA LEU A 20 -2.33 -1.56 11.54
C LEU A 20 -1.09 -2.09 12.28
N ASN A 21 -0.69 -1.45 13.38
CA ASN A 21 0.49 -1.84 14.16
C ASN A 21 0.30 -3.18 14.87
N ASP A 22 -0.93 -3.49 15.31
CA ASP A 22 -1.22 -4.76 15.98
C ASP A 22 -1.33 -5.93 14.98
N GLY A 23 -1.86 -5.68 13.78
CA GLY A 23 -2.17 -6.72 12.81
C GLY A 23 -1.13 -6.95 11.72
N PHE A 24 -0.28 -5.96 11.42
CA PHE A 24 0.53 -5.96 10.21
C PHE A 24 1.92 -5.36 10.42
N VAL A 25 2.86 -5.76 9.56
CA VAL A 25 4.12 -5.04 9.38
C VAL A 25 3.92 -4.02 8.25
N ALA A 26 3.67 -2.77 8.63
CA ALA A 26 3.47 -1.70 7.65
C ALA A 26 4.79 -1.32 6.96
N ILE A 27 4.82 -1.37 5.62
CA ILE A 27 5.97 -1.00 4.80
C ILE A 27 5.57 0.16 3.88
N LYS A 28 6.19 1.33 4.07
CA LYS A 28 6.00 2.49 3.19
C LYS A 28 7.00 2.42 2.04
N VAL A 29 6.51 2.47 0.81
CA VAL A 29 7.34 2.45 -0.41
C VAL A 29 7.17 3.76 -1.16
N ASP A 30 8.29 4.40 -1.48
CA ASP A 30 8.31 5.50 -2.44
C ASP A 30 8.54 4.94 -3.86
N ARG A 31 7.61 5.23 -4.77
CA ARG A 31 7.66 4.76 -6.16
C ARG A 31 8.72 5.47 -7.01
N GLU A 32 9.12 6.69 -6.65
CA GLU A 32 10.16 7.41 -7.36
C GLU A 32 11.53 6.80 -7.04
N GLU A 33 11.71 6.32 -5.80
CA GLU A 33 12.91 5.62 -5.38
C GLU A 33 12.91 4.13 -5.76
N ARG A 34 11.74 3.47 -5.72
CA ARG A 34 11.56 2.04 -5.99
C ARG A 34 10.52 1.74 -7.09
N PRO A 35 10.75 2.21 -8.33
CA PRO A 35 9.83 1.97 -9.45
C PRO A 35 9.75 0.47 -9.83
N ASP A 36 10.77 -0.32 -9.48
CA ASP A 36 10.80 -1.76 -9.66
C ASP A 36 9.72 -2.47 -8.85
N VAL A 37 9.58 -2.08 -7.57
CA VAL A 37 8.59 -2.64 -6.64
C VAL A 37 7.18 -2.19 -7.01
N ASP A 38 7.02 -0.90 -7.32
CA ASP A 38 5.75 -0.32 -7.73
C ASP A 38 5.14 -1.06 -8.93
N ARG A 39 5.95 -1.30 -9.97
CA ARG A 39 5.49 -1.96 -11.19
C ARG A 39 4.98 -3.38 -10.95
N VAL A 40 5.62 -4.14 -10.07
CA VAL A 40 5.20 -5.51 -9.73
C VAL A 40 3.81 -5.49 -9.11
N TYR A 41 3.59 -4.65 -8.10
CA TYR A 41 2.31 -4.62 -7.39
C TYR A 41 1.20 -3.91 -8.18
N MET A 42 1.53 -2.90 -8.99
CA MET A 42 0.56 -2.29 -9.91
C MET A 42 0.05 -3.32 -10.92
N THR A 43 0.94 -4.16 -11.45
CA THR A 43 0.57 -5.24 -12.37
C THR A 43 -0.37 -6.23 -11.69
N TYR A 44 -0.07 -6.63 -10.45
CA TYR A 44 -0.92 -7.50 -9.65
C TYR A 44 -2.32 -6.88 -9.42
N VAL A 45 -2.39 -5.63 -8.94
CA VAL A 45 -3.67 -4.94 -8.68
C VAL A 45 -4.50 -4.80 -9.96
N GLN A 46 -3.87 -4.45 -11.08
CA GLN A 46 -4.55 -4.37 -12.37
C GLN A 46 -5.08 -5.72 -12.83
N ALA A 47 -4.30 -6.80 -12.67
CA ALA A 47 -4.74 -8.14 -13.02
C ALA A 47 -5.92 -8.62 -12.16
N MET A 48 -5.95 -8.24 -10.87
CA MET A 48 -7.00 -8.65 -9.93
C MET A 48 -8.28 -7.80 -10.02
N THR A 49 -8.15 -6.50 -10.27
CA THR A 49 -9.27 -5.55 -10.16
C THR A 49 -9.69 -4.94 -11.50
N GLY A 50 -8.89 -5.13 -12.57
CA GLY A 50 -9.08 -4.47 -13.87
C GLY A 50 -8.70 -2.99 -13.89
N HIS A 51 -8.33 -2.41 -12.75
CA HIS A 51 -7.99 -1.00 -12.59
C HIS A 51 -6.68 -0.84 -11.80
N GLY A 52 -6.07 0.34 -11.88
CA GLY A 52 -4.85 0.64 -11.13
C GLY A 52 -4.76 2.11 -10.80
N GLY A 53 -3.96 2.43 -9.79
CA GLY A 53 -3.78 3.81 -9.35
C GLY A 53 -3.06 3.89 -8.01
N TRP A 54 -2.84 5.14 -7.58
CA TRP A 54 -2.18 5.45 -6.32
C TRP A 54 -3.12 6.29 -5.45
N PRO A 55 -3.10 6.11 -4.11
CA PRO A 55 -2.20 5.25 -3.35
C PRO A 55 -2.50 3.76 -3.55
N LEU A 56 -1.44 2.96 -3.73
CA LEU A 56 -1.56 1.52 -3.89
C LEU A 56 -1.34 0.86 -2.53
N SER A 57 -2.31 0.06 -2.10
CA SER A 57 -2.19 -0.79 -0.90
C SER A 57 -2.26 -2.25 -1.32
N ALA A 58 -1.30 -3.05 -0.87
CA ALA A 58 -1.23 -4.49 -1.08
C ALA A 58 -0.91 -5.18 0.24
N TRP A 59 -1.53 -6.34 0.46
CA TRP A 59 -1.30 -7.17 1.64
C TRP A 59 -0.60 -8.45 1.18
N LEU A 60 0.41 -8.85 1.94
CA LEU A 60 1.25 -9.99 1.59
C LEU A 60 1.42 -10.92 2.78
N THR A 61 1.58 -12.20 2.48
CA THR A 61 2.14 -13.15 3.45
C THR A 61 3.64 -12.89 3.66
N PRO A 62 4.24 -13.43 4.74
CA PRO A 62 5.69 -13.34 4.96
C PRO A 62 6.56 -13.90 3.82
N ASP A 63 6.00 -14.78 2.97
CA ASP A 63 6.66 -15.35 1.79
C ASP A 63 6.59 -14.42 0.56
N LEU A 64 6.20 -13.15 0.74
CA LEU A 64 6.04 -12.16 -0.32
C LEU A 64 4.99 -12.53 -1.37
N LYS A 65 3.93 -13.23 -0.95
CA LYS A 65 2.79 -13.58 -1.82
C LYS A 65 1.60 -12.66 -1.52
N PRO A 66 1.17 -11.84 -2.50
CA PRO A 66 -0.06 -11.06 -2.42
C PRO A 66 -1.31 -11.89 -2.74
#